data_AF-A0A7K6AJQ6-F1
#
_entry.id   AF-A0A7K6AJQ6-F1
#
_cell.length_a   1.000
_cell.length_b   1.000
_cell.length_c   1.000
_cell.angle_alpha   90.00
_cell.angle_beta   90.00
_cell.angle_gamma   90.00
#
_symmetry.space_group_name_H-M   'P 1'
#
loop_
_entity.id
_entity.type
_entity.pdbx_description
1 polymer ?
#
loop_
_entity_poly.entity_id
_entity_poly.type
_entity_poly.pdbx_seq_one_letter_code
_entity_poly.pdbx_strand_id
1 'polypeptide(L)' 'PHGAPEPTGRRALLAVIRRSRHREVPRGELLQRRPPPGTQLGVPYLLHDLLGAHLLRSVPTTSGPMLRLAET' A
#
# COMPACT_ATOMS: atom_id res chain seq x y z
N PRO A 1 27.54 6.46 10.55
CA PRO A 1 26.27 5.71 10.58
C PRO A 1 25.52 5.88 9.23
N HIS A 2 25.88 5.04 8.26
CA HIS A 2 25.32 5.07 6.90
C HIS A 2 24.17 4.05 6.85
N GLY A 3 22.98 4.46 7.33
CA GLY A 3 21.77 3.64 7.30
C GLY A 3 21.00 3.92 6.01
N ALA A 4 21.06 2.98 5.06
CA ALA A 4 20.30 3.03 3.82
C ALA A 4 18.79 3.23 4.07
N PRO A 5 18.09 4.11 3.33
CA PRO A 5 16.64 4.08 3.25
C PRO A 5 16.19 3.03 2.23
N GLU A 6 16.21 1.74 2.56
CA GLU A 6 15.64 0.65 1.75
C GLU A 6 14.75 -0.25 2.64
N PRO A 7 13.62 -0.84 2.19
CA PRO A 7 12.54 -0.41 1.29
C PRO A 7 11.30 0.02 2.12
N THR A 8 11.34 1.21 2.72
CA THR A 8 10.34 1.64 3.72
C THR A 8 8.94 1.81 3.14
N GLY A 9 8.82 2.18 1.86
CA GLY A 9 7.54 2.51 1.24
C GLY A 9 6.53 1.36 1.21
N ARG A 10 6.95 0.18 0.74
CA ARG A 10 6.09 -1.01 0.61
C ARG A 10 5.63 -1.49 1.99
N ARG A 11 6.57 -1.62 2.91
CA ARG A 11 6.34 -2.05 4.30
C ARG A 11 5.47 -1.06 5.07
N ALA A 12 5.68 0.24 4.88
CA ALA A 12 4.84 1.27 5.48
C ALA A 12 3.40 1.20 4.95
N LEU A 13 3.22 1.04 3.63
CA LEU A 13 1.89 0.89 3.02
C LEU A 13 1.17 -0.35 3.55
N LEU A 14 1.86 -1.50 3.60
CA LEU A 14 1.33 -2.73 4.18
C LEU A 14 1.02 -2.60 5.67
N ALA A 15 1.85 -1.89 6.43
CA ALA A 15 1.61 -1.64 7.85
C ALA A 15 0.40 -0.73 8.06
N VAL A 16 0.18 0.27 7.19
CA VAL A 16 -1.03 1.10 7.21
C VAL A 16 -2.25 0.24 6.94
N ILE A 17 -2.23 -0.59 5.89
CA ILE A 17 -3.36 -1.46 5.53
C ILE A 17 -3.62 -2.49 6.63
N ARG A 18 -2.58 -3.07 7.24
CA ARG A 18 -2.73 -3.97 8.41
C ARG A 18 -3.34 -3.28 9.64
N ARG A 19 -3.08 -1.99 9.84
CA ARG A 19 -3.65 -1.20 10.93
C ARG A 19 -5.05 -0.68 10.62
N SER A 20 -5.44 -0.65 9.34
CA SER A 20 -6.80 -0.30 8.94
C SER A 20 -7.80 -1.36 9.40
N ARG A 21 -9.03 -0.91 9.61
CA ARG A 21 -10.15 -1.78 9.95
C ARG A 21 -10.31 -2.84 8.86
N HIS A 22 -10.45 -4.10 9.26
CA HIS A 22 -10.59 -5.25 8.34
C HIS A 22 -9.40 -5.55 7.42
N ARG A 23 -8.21 -4.96 7.66
CA ARG A 23 -7.02 -5.14 6.81
C ARG A 23 -7.27 -4.74 5.35
N GLU A 24 -8.18 -3.80 5.14
CA GLU A 24 -8.59 -3.31 3.83
C GLU A 24 -8.69 -1.78 3.85
N VAL A 25 -8.40 -1.16 2.70
CA VAL A 25 -8.45 0.30 2.56
C VAL A 25 -8.88 0.65 1.13
N PRO A 26 -9.69 1.70 0.93
CA PRO A 26 -10.05 2.14 -0.42
C PRO A 26 -8.82 2.56 -1.21
N ARG A 27 -8.72 2.15 -2.48
CA ARG A 27 -7.62 2.55 -3.38
C ARG A 27 -7.54 4.07 -3.48
N GLY A 28 -8.67 4.76 -3.58
CA GLY A 28 -8.73 6.22 -3.63
C GLY A 28 -8.15 6.87 -2.37
N GLU A 29 -8.45 6.34 -1.19
CA GLU A 29 -7.92 6.86 0.08
C GLU A 29 -6.40 6.62 0.19
N LEU A 30 -5.93 5.45 -0.26
CA LEU A 30 -4.51 5.14 -0.28
C LEU A 30 -3.74 6.03 -1.27
N LEU A 31 -4.29 6.29 -2.45
CA LEU A 31 -3.71 7.20 -3.45
C LEU A 31 -3.66 8.65 -2.97
N GLN A 32 -4.62 9.07 -2.14
CA GLN A 32 -4.63 10.39 -1.52
C GLN A 32 -3.69 10.49 -0.31
N ARG A 33 -3.23 9.38 0.26
CA ARG A 33 -2.22 9.40 1.32
C ARG A 33 -0.88 9.83 0.75
N ARG A 34 -0.22 10.73 1.49
CA ARG A 34 1.11 11.22 1.12
C ARG A 34 2.09 10.04 1.12
N PRO A 35 2.92 9.87 0.07
CA PRO A 35 3.89 8.80 0.03
C PRO A 35 4.85 8.93 1.22
N PRO A 36 5.25 7.82 1.84
CA PRO A 36 6.24 7.86 2.90
C PRO A 36 7.54 8.50 2.39
N PRO A 37 8.22 9.29 3.25
CA PRO A 37 9.48 9.95 2.88
C PRO A 37 10.50 8.89 2.48
N GLY A 38 11.19 9.11 1.35
CA GLY A 38 12.14 8.17 0.76
C GLY A 38 11.59 7.35 -0.43
N THR A 39 10.35 7.56 -0.86
CA THR A 39 9.82 6.94 -2.09
C THR A 39 9.83 7.91 -3.26
N GLN A 40 10.72 7.71 -4.25
CA GLN A 40 10.76 8.57 -5.46
C GLN A 40 9.55 8.39 -6.39
N LEU A 41 8.91 7.21 -6.40
CA LEU A 41 7.89 6.83 -7.39
C LEU A 41 6.44 7.04 -6.93
N GLY A 42 6.24 7.44 -5.66
CA GLY A 42 4.91 7.70 -5.08
C GLY A 42 4.09 6.45 -4.72
N VAL A 43 2.90 6.67 -4.15
CA VAL A 43 1.97 5.60 -3.73
C VAL A 43 1.43 4.74 -4.88
N PRO A 44 1.08 5.29 -6.07
CA PRO A 44 0.55 4.48 -7.17
C PRO A 44 1.52 3.36 -7.59
N TYR A 45 2.81 3.67 -7.68
CA TYR A 45 3.83 2.70 -8.08
C TYR A 45 3.98 1.57 -7.05
N LEU A 46 4.10 1.94 -5.77
CA LEU A 46 4.15 0.96 -4.68
C LEU A 46 2.92 0.06 -4.68
N LEU A 47 1.76 0.62 -4.99
CA LEU A 47 0.53 -0.14 -5.06
C LEU A 47 0.57 -1.15 -6.20
N HIS A 48 1.01 -0.75 -7.39
CA HIS A 48 1.18 -1.66 -8.53
C HIS A 48 2.20 -2.77 -8.21
N ASP A 49 3.30 -2.45 -7.55
CA ASP A 49 4.30 -3.41 -7.09
C ASP A 49 3.72 -4.42 -6.09
N LEU A 50 2.98 -3.96 -5.08
CA LEU A 50 2.36 -4.84 -4.07
C LEU A 50 1.25 -5.72 -4.64
N LEU A 51 0.49 -5.21 -5.61
CA LEU A 51 -0.51 -5.99 -6.35
C LEU A 51 0.16 -7.06 -7.23
N GLY A 52 1.24 -6.68 -7.93
CA GLY A 52 2.03 -7.62 -8.75
C GLY A 52 2.74 -8.69 -7.91
N ALA A 53 3.19 -8.34 -6.71
CA ALA A 53 3.80 -9.26 -5.75
C ALA A 53 2.78 -10.15 -5.01
N HIS A 54 1.49 -10.05 -5.33
CA HIS A 54 0.41 -10.78 -4.66
C HIS A 54 0.32 -10.53 -3.15
N LEU A 55 0.87 -9.42 -2.66
CA LEU A 55 0.82 -9.00 -1.25
C LEU A 55 -0.45 -8.20 -0.94
N LEU A 56 -1.04 -7.57 -1.98
CA LEU A 56 -2.33 -6.92 -1.92
C LEU A 56 -3.26 -7.50 -2.98
N ARG A 57 -4.55 -7.51 -2.67
CA ARG A 57 -5.61 -7.83 -3.63
C ARG A 57 -6.54 -6.64 -3.81
N SER A 58 -6.77 -6.27 -5.07
CA SER A 58 -7.79 -5.28 -5.41
C SER A 58 -9.14 -5.99 -5.51
N VAL A 59 -10.12 -5.55 -4.72
CA VAL A 59 -11.49 -6.04 -4.71
C VAL A 59 -12.39 -4.91 -5.22
N PRO A 60 -13.12 -5.08 -6.33
CA PRO A 60 -14.09 -4.09 -6.77
C PRO A 60 -15.26 -4.04 -5.79
N THR A 61 -15.59 -2.85 -5.29
CA THR A 61 -16.76 -2.62 -4.42
C THR A 61 -17.65 -1.54 -5.05
N THR A 62 -18.88 -1.41 -4.56
CA THR A 62 -19.84 -0.38 -5.00
C THR A 62 -19.35 1.05 -4.74
N SER A 63 -18.49 1.27 -3.74
CA SER A 63 -17.82 2.57 -3.48
C SER A 63 -16.48 2.74 -4.22
N GLY A 64 -16.09 1.77 -5.06
CA GLY A 64 -14.84 1.78 -5.82
C GLY A 64 -13.88 0.64 -5.45
N PRO A 65 -12.70 0.59 -6.09
CA PRO A 65 -11.71 -0.47 -5.84
C PRO A 65 -11.14 -0.37 -4.42
N MET A 66 -11.24 -1.45 -3.67
CA MET A 66 -10.72 -1.60 -2.32
C MET A 66 -9.49 -2.51 -2.32
N LEU A 67 -8.49 -2.17 -1.54
CA LEU A 67 -7.25 -2.91 -1.43
C LEU A 67 -7.25 -3.68 -0.13
N ARG A 68 -7.22 -5.00 -0.21
CA ARG A 68 -7.16 -5.90 0.94
C ARG A 68 -5.78 -6.54 1.01
N LEU A 69 -5.27 -6.72 2.22
CA LEU A 69 -4.06 -7.51 2.42
C LEU A 69 -4.29 -8.94 1.94
N ALA A 70 -3.39 -9.46 1.10
CA ALA A 70 -3.36 -10.89 0.82
C ALA A 70 -2.86 -11.57 2.09
N GLU A 71 -3.70 -12.38 2.71
CA GLU A 71 -3.32 -13.17 3.88
C GLU A 71 -2.41 -14.30 3.37
N THR A 72 -1.14 -14.25 3.77
CA THR A 72 -0.20 -15.38 3.66
C THR A 72 -0.50 -16.38 4.77
#